data_AF-A0AAN7BG06-F1
#
_entry.id   AF-A0AAN7BG06-F1
#
_cell.length_a   1.000
_cell.length_b   1.000
_cell.length_c   1.000
_cell.angle_alpha   90.00
_cell.angle_beta   90.00
_cell.angle_gamma   90.00
#
_symmetry.space_group_name_H-M   'P 1'
#
loop_
_entity.id
_entity.type
_entity.pdbx_description
1 polymer ?
#
loop_
_entity_poly.entity_id
_entity_poly.type
_entity_poly.pdbx_seq_one_letter_code
_entity_poly.pdbx_strand_id
1 'polypeptide(L)'
;MDDVQGLDIIKIPSEDIWPLANPEFTRAPDALPPNAYLKRPCLFGAGCHNPHIQETILSKVEVCEVLKKHPHPNFARYLGCVVKEGRVRGLAFTKYSVTLDQMLKERTPFDKERCLRGIEAGVYHM
;
A
#
# COMPACT_ATOMS: atom_id res chain seq x y z
N MET A 1 20.03 -3.51 27.54
CA MET A 1 18.74 -4.05 27.06
C MET A 1 17.73 -3.78 28.16
N ASP A 2 17.29 -2.54 28.35
CA ASP A 2 16.29 -2.17 29.37
C ASP A 2 15.88 -0.70 29.17
N ASP A 3 14.99 -0.42 28.22
CA ASP A 3 14.49 0.96 27.99
C ASP A 3 13.05 0.99 27.43
N VAL A 4 12.30 -0.10 27.59
CA VAL A 4 10.90 -0.21 27.11
C VAL A 4 9.91 -0.37 28.27
N GLN A 5 10.38 -0.71 29.48
CA GLN A 5 9.50 -1.03 30.61
C GLN A 5 8.88 0.21 31.30
N GLY A 6 9.34 1.42 30.99
CA GLY A 6 8.82 2.69 31.55
C GLY A 6 8.03 3.54 30.58
N LEU A 7 7.70 3.03 29.38
CA LEU A 7 6.96 3.79 28.38
C LEU A 7 5.45 3.68 28.63
N ASP A 8 4.77 4.82 28.73
CA ASP A 8 3.32 4.86 28.75
C ASP A 8 2.76 4.37 27.40
N ILE A 9 2.05 3.25 27.45
CA ILE A 9 1.39 2.68 26.27
C ILE A 9 0.08 3.41 26.04
N ILE A 10 0.06 4.31 25.06
CA ILE A 10 -1.15 5.02 24.65
C ILE A 10 -1.79 4.27 23.48
N LYS A 11 -3.06 3.87 23.66
CA LYS A 11 -3.83 3.23 22.59
C LYS A 11 -4.30 4.29 21.60
N ILE A 12 -3.97 4.08 20.33
CA ILE A 12 -4.54 4.86 19.23
C ILE A 12 -5.94 4.29 18.93
N PRO A 13 -7.01 5.12 18.94
CA PRO A 13 -8.34 4.69 18.53
C PRO A 13 -8.34 4.08 17.12
N SER A 14 -9.17 3.06 16.89
CA SER A 14 -9.18 2.38 15.58
C SER A 14 -9.74 3.29 14.49
N GLU A 15 -10.72 4.10 14.84
CA GLU A 15 -11.31 5.13 14.01
C GLU A 15 -10.27 6.13 13.52
N ASP A 16 -9.27 6.49 14.34
CA ASP A 16 -8.20 7.43 14.00
C ASP A 16 -7.20 6.88 12.98
N ILE A 17 -7.20 5.56 12.78
CA ILE A 17 -6.32 4.86 11.85
C ILE A 17 -7.07 4.48 10.58
N TRP A 18 -8.25 3.88 10.71
CA TRP A 18 -8.90 3.15 9.63
C TRP A 18 -10.12 3.92 9.11
N PRO A 19 -10.04 4.58 7.95
CA PRO A 19 -11.15 5.39 7.45
C PRO A 19 -12.34 4.52 7.02
N LEU A 20 -13.54 5.11 6.99
CA LEU A 20 -14.72 4.47 6.42
C LEU A 20 -14.50 4.19 4.92
N ALA A 21 -14.94 3.02 4.47
CA ALA A 21 -14.90 2.65 3.06
C ALA A 21 -16.06 3.30 2.31
N ASN A 22 -15.75 4.03 1.26
CA ASN A 22 -16.75 4.51 0.31
C ASN A 22 -17.29 3.32 -0.52
N PRO A 23 -18.62 3.20 -0.73
CA PRO A 23 -19.21 2.20 -1.63
C PRO A 23 -18.62 2.19 -3.04
N GLU A 24 -18.15 3.34 -3.53
CA GLU A 24 -17.53 3.49 -4.86
C GLU A 24 -16.11 2.91 -4.94
N PHE A 25 -15.48 2.63 -3.79
CA PHE A 25 -14.15 2.00 -3.79
C PHE A 25 -14.25 0.55 -4.24
N THR A 26 -13.32 0.16 -5.11
CA THR A 26 -13.10 -1.22 -5.49
C THR A 26 -12.80 -2.04 -4.24
N ARG A 27 -13.64 -3.04 -3.95
CA ARG A 27 -13.36 -4.01 -2.89
C ARG A 27 -12.50 -5.15 -3.42
N ALA A 28 -11.45 -5.48 -2.67
CA ALA A 28 -10.71 -6.70 -2.90
C ALA A 28 -11.58 -7.92 -2.53
N PRO A 29 -11.33 -9.10 -3.13
CA PRO A 29 -12.00 -10.33 -2.73
C PRO A 29 -11.78 -10.64 -1.24
N ASP A 30 -12.79 -11.23 -0.58
CA ASP A 30 -12.72 -11.59 0.85
C ASP A 30 -11.54 -12.52 1.15
N ALA A 31 -11.32 -13.51 0.27
CA ALA A 31 -10.12 -14.32 0.24
C ALA A 31 -9.17 -13.78 -0.84
N LEU A 32 -8.08 -13.15 -0.42
CA LEU A 32 -7.07 -12.65 -1.35
C LEU A 32 -6.42 -13.83 -2.09
N PRO A 33 -6.13 -13.67 -3.40
CA PRO A 33 -5.48 -14.72 -4.16
C PRO A 33 -4.04 -14.95 -3.65
N PRO A 34 -3.45 -16.14 -3.85
CA PRO A 34 -2.12 -16.47 -3.34
C PRO A 34 -1.00 -15.53 -3.83
N ASN A 35 -1.20 -14.94 -5.02
CA ASN A 35 -0.32 -13.94 -5.60
C ASN A 35 -0.75 -12.50 -5.30
N ALA A 36 -1.47 -12.26 -4.21
CA ALA A 36 -1.74 -10.90 -3.73
C ALA A 36 -0.69 -10.46 -2.69
N TYR A 37 -0.41 -9.17 -2.69
CA TYR A 37 0.33 -8.48 -1.65
C TYR A 37 -0.60 -7.49 -0.95
N LEU A 38 -0.74 -7.64 0.37
CA LEU A 38 -1.52 -6.72 1.20
C LEU A 38 -0.61 -5.63 1.77
N LYS A 39 -0.78 -4.41 1.28
CA LYS A 39 -0.11 -3.23 1.81
C LYS A 39 -0.93 -2.65 2.97
N ARG A 40 -0.38 -2.70 4.18
CA ARG A 40 -0.96 -2.07 5.37
C ARG A 40 -0.30 -0.71 5.64
N PRO A 41 -1.02 0.27 6.19
CA PRO A 41 -0.41 1.51 6.63
C PRO A 41 0.63 1.22 7.72
N CYS A 42 1.78 1.87 7.61
CA CYS A 42 2.76 1.88 8.68
C CYS A 42 2.30 2.90 9.72
N LEU A 43 2.14 2.45 10.97
CA LEU A 43 1.74 3.30 12.09
C LEU A 43 2.94 3.78 12.90
N PHE A 44 4.16 3.38 12.52
CA PHE A 44 5.37 3.75 13.21
C PHE A 44 5.61 5.26 13.11
N GLY A 45 5.83 5.93 14.24
CA GLY A 45 6.01 7.38 14.30
C GLY A 45 4.70 8.18 14.21
N ALA A 46 3.55 7.53 14.07
CA ALA A 46 2.28 8.20 14.31
C ALA A 46 2.13 8.38 15.82
N GLY A 47 2.24 9.62 16.29
CA GLY A 47 1.87 9.96 17.66
C GLY A 47 0.41 9.59 17.95
N CYS A 48 0.03 9.65 19.22
CA CYS A 48 -1.26 9.20 19.76
C CYS A 48 -2.50 9.74 19.03
N HIS A 49 -2.35 10.87 18.31
CA HIS A 49 -3.40 11.56 17.56
C HIS A 49 -2.85 12.13 16.25
N ASN A 50 -2.44 11.28 15.31
CA ASN A 50 -2.12 11.75 13.97
C ASN A 50 -3.34 11.61 13.03
N PRO A 51 -4.19 12.64 12.89
CA PRO A 51 -5.39 12.58 12.04
C PRO A 51 -5.06 12.33 10.57
N HIS A 52 -3.82 12.60 10.14
CA HIS A 52 -3.38 12.42 8.76
C HIS A 52 -3.26 10.95 8.34
N ILE A 53 -3.33 9.98 9.25
CA ILE A 53 -3.26 8.55 8.87
C ILE A 53 -4.45 8.18 7.99
N GLN A 54 -5.67 8.55 8.40
CA GLN A 54 -6.88 8.28 7.63
C GLN A 54 -6.84 8.93 6.25
N GLU A 55 -6.50 10.22 6.21
CA GLU A 55 -6.39 10.99 4.98
C GLU A 55 -5.33 10.39 4.05
N THR A 56 -4.20 9.97 4.60
CA THR A 56 -3.14 9.28 3.84
C THR A 56 -3.62 7.96 3.26
N ILE A 57 -4.44 7.20 3.99
CA ILE A 57 -5.03 5.95 3.47
C ILE A 57 -6.02 6.27 2.35
N LEU A 58 -6.94 7.22 2.57
CA LEU A 58 -7.93 7.61 1.57
C LEU A 58 -7.29 8.14 0.29
N SER A 59 -6.32 9.05 0.39
CA SER A 59 -5.56 9.56 -0.75
C SER A 59 -4.89 8.43 -1.55
N LYS A 60 -4.35 7.42 -0.85
CA LYS A 60 -3.79 6.23 -1.53
C LYS A 60 -4.87 5.39 -2.22
N VAL A 61 -6.06 5.27 -1.64
CA VAL A 61 -7.20 4.59 -2.29
C VAL A 61 -7.57 5.33 -3.57
N GLU A 62 -7.77 6.64 -3.50
CA GLU A 62 -8.16 7.49 -4.63
C GLU A 62 -7.18 7.39 -5.79
N VAL A 63 -5.87 7.50 -5.51
CA VAL A 63 -4.83 7.30 -6.52
C VAL A 63 -4.93 5.90 -7.15
N CYS A 64 -5.14 4.87 -6.34
CA CYS A 64 -5.29 3.50 -6.86
C CYS A 64 -6.53 3.32 -7.74
N GLU A 65 -7.66 3.96 -7.41
CA GLU A 65 -8.87 3.93 -8.24
C GLU A 65 -8.64 4.62 -9.59
N VAL A 66 -7.91 5.74 -9.60
CA VAL A 66 -7.53 6.43 -10.84
C VAL A 66 -6.60 5.54 -11.69
N LEU A 67 -5.54 4.99 -11.10
CA LEU A 67 -4.61 4.11 -11.80
C LEU A 67 -5.28 2.83 -12.31
N LYS A 68 -6.32 2.34 -11.62
CA LYS A 68 -7.11 1.19 -12.09
C LYS A 68 -7.91 1.52 -13.35
N LYS A 69 -8.42 2.74 -13.50
CA LYS A 69 -9.15 3.18 -14.70
C LYS A 69 -8.24 3.35 -15.92
N HIS A 70 -6.97 3.67 -15.68
CA HIS A 70 -5.94 3.84 -16.72
C HIS A 70 -4.78 2.86 -16.51
N PRO A 71 -4.98 1.56 -16.75
CA PRO A 71 -3.97 0.55 -16.47
C PRO A 71 -2.72 0.74 -17.34
N HIS A 72 -1.55 0.60 -16.74
CA HIS A 72 -0.25 0.63 -17.42
C HIS A 72 0.63 -0.55 -16.97
N PRO A 73 1.40 -1.20 -17.87
CA PRO A 73 2.22 -2.37 -17.53
C PRO A 73 3.28 -2.10 -16.46
N ASN A 74 3.70 -0.85 -16.27
CA ASN A 74 4.70 -0.46 -15.27
C ASN A 74 4.11 -0.02 -13.92
N PHE A 75 2.80 -0.15 -13.71
CA PHE A 75 2.19 0.01 -12.39
C PHE A 75 1.81 -1.32 -11.77
N ALA A 76 1.95 -1.38 -10.44
CA ALA A 76 1.46 -2.52 -9.67
C ALA A 76 -0.06 -2.61 -9.80
N ARG A 77 -0.57 -3.75 -10.27
CA ARG A 77 -2.01 -3.93 -10.47
C ARG A 77 -2.73 -3.92 -9.12
N TYR A 78 -3.55 -2.88 -8.93
CA TYR A 78 -4.44 -2.74 -7.79
C TYR A 78 -5.60 -3.75 -7.87
N LEU A 79 -5.83 -4.48 -6.78
CA LEU A 79 -6.89 -5.50 -6.67
C LEU A 79 -8.10 -4.98 -5.86
N GLY A 80 -7.96 -3.85 -5.17
CA GLY A 80 -9.01 -3.27 -4.33
C GLY A 80 -8.59 -3.01 -2.89
N CYS A 81 -9.46 -2.35 -2.14
CA CYS A 81 -9.38 -2.18 -0.70
C CYS A 81 -9.81 -3.45 0.03
N VAL A 82 -9.05 -3.86 1.04
CA VAL A 82 -9.56 -4.82 2.02
C VAL A 82 -10.41 -4.07 3.02
N VAL A 83 -11.71 -4.34 3.03
CA VAL A 83 -12.68 -3.69 3.93
C VAL A 83 -13.11 -4.67 5.01
N LYS A 84 -13.06 -4.25 6.28
CA LYS A 84 -13.64 -4.99 7.41
C LYS A 84 -14.45 -4.04 8.27
N GLU A 85 -15.67 -4.45 8.63
CA GLU A 85 -16.59 -3.64 9.44
C GLU A 85 -16.80 -2.24 8.85
N GLY A 86 -16.92 -2.15 7.53
CA GLY A 86 -17.10 -0.89 6.81
C GLY A 86 -15.88 0.03 6.76
N ARG A 87 -14.69 -0.40 7.24
CA ARG A 87 -13.46 0.41 7.22
C ARG A 87 -12.37 -0.19 6.34
N VAL A 88 -11.60 0.66 5.68
CA VAL A 88 -10.43 0.26 4.87
C VAL A 88 -9.31 -0.19 5.81
N ARG A 89 -8.90 -1.46 5.72
CA ARG A 89 -7.84 -2.06 6.54
C ARG A 89 -6.51 -2.23 5.78
N GLY A 90 -6.53 -1.98 4.47
CA GLY A 90 -5.34 -2.07 3.63
C GLY A 90 -5.69 -2.11 2.15
N LEU A 91 -4.64 -2.10 1.34
CA LEU A 91 -4.74 -2.11 -0.13
C LEU A 91 -4.14 -3.41 -0.65
N ALA A 92 -4.89 -4.14 -1.47
CA ALA A 92 -4.43 -5.34 -2.12
C ALA A 92 -3.87 -5.03 -3.51
N PHE A 93 -2.70 -5.59 -3.81
CA PHE A 93 -2.04 -5.49 -5.10
C PHE A 93 -1.66 -6.88 -5.59
N THR A 94 -1.38 -7.02 -6.88
CA THR A 94 -0.69 -8.21 -7.39
C THR A 94 0.73 -8.25 -6.80
N LYS A 95 1.15 -9.41 -6.31
CA LYS A 95 2.49 -9.70 -5.81
C LYS A 95 3.39 -10.07 -6.99
N TYR A 96 4.54 -9.40 -7.07
CA TYR A 96 5.58 -9.68 -8.07
C TYR A 96 6.70 -10.50 -7.43
N SER A 97 7.45 -11.22 -8.26
CA SER A 97 8.46 -12.19 -7.81
C SER A 97 9.69 -11.54 -7.20
N VAL A 98 10.08 -10.36 -7.67
CA VAL A 98 11.32 -9.69 -7.27
C VAL A 98 11.17 -8.17 -7.30
N THR A 99 11.88 -7.47 -6.42
CA THR A 99 12.04 -6.01 -6.45
C THR A 99 13.41 -5.61 -7.00
N LEU A 100 13.54 -4.38 -7.50
CA LEU A 100 14.83 -3.86 -7.95
C LEU A 100 15.87 -3.87 -6.81
N ASP A 101 15.48 -3.52 -5.59
CA ASP A 101 16.34 -3.56 -4.40
C ASP A 101 16.89 -4.97 -4.11
N GLN A 102 16.04 -6.00 -4.21
CA GLN A 102 16.47 -7.39 -4.06
C GLN A 102 17.49 -7.76 -5.15
N MET A 103 17.21 -7.44 -6.41
CA MET A 103 18.13 -7.72 -7.53
C MET A 103 19.50 -7.05 -7.33
N LEU A 104 19.53 -5.80 -6.84
CA LEU A 104 20.75 -5.07 -6.58
C LEU A 104 21.58 -5.68 -5.44
N LYS A 105 20.92 -6.05 -4.34
CA LYS A 105 21.58 -6.71 -3.19
C LYS A 105 22.16 -8.07 -3.54
N GLU A 106 21.40 -8.86 -4.31
CA GLU A 106 21.80 -10.22 -4.72
C GLU A 106 22.72 -10.21 -5.95
N ARG A 107 22.99 -9.04 -6.55
CA ARG A 107 23.73 -8.88 -7.80
C ARG A 107 23.15 -9.71 -8.95
N THR A 108 21.85 -9.90 -8.95
CA THR A 108 21.10 -10.60 -9.99
C THR A 108 21.18 -9.78 -11.29
N PRO A 109 21.70 -10.34 -12.40
CA PRO A 109 21.73 -9.62 -13.67
C PRO A 109 20.32 -9.27 -14.16
N PHE A 110 20.15 -8.06 -14.66
CA PHE A 110 18.90 -7.61 -15.28
C PHE A 110 19.20 -6.56 -16.37
N ASP A 111 18.26 -6.39 -17.29
CA ASP A 111 18.32 -5.37 -18.33
C ASP A 111 18.02 -3.98 -17.72
N LYS A 112 19.09 -3.22 -17.48
CA LYS A 112 19.02 -1.88 -16.88
C LYS A 112 18.30 -0.88 -17.77
N GLU A 113 18.54 -0.93 -19.07
CA GLU A 113 17.91 0.01 -20.00
C GLU A 113 16.40 -0.23 -20.09
N ARG A 114 15.99 -1.50 -20.18
CA ARG A 114 14.57 -1.86 -20.12
C ARG A 114 13.93 -1.46 -18.81
N CYS A 115 14.63 -1.62 -17.68
CA CYS A 115 14.15 -1.18 -16.38
C CYS A 115 13.91 0.34 -16.35
N LEU A 116 14.88 1.14 -16.81
CA LEU A 116 14.76 2.59 -16.87
C LEU A 116 13.64 3.04 -17.81
N ARG A 117 13.55 2.50 -19.03
CA ARG A 117 12.45 2.79 -19.96
C ARG A 117 11.09 2.48 -19.36
N GLY A 118 10.98 1.41 -18.58
CA GLY A 118 9.74 1.05 -17.88
C GLY A 118 9.36 2.04 -16.78
N ILE A 119 10.35 2.56 -16.04
CA ILE A 119 10.12 3.61 -15.04
C ILE A 119 9.66 4.88 -15.72
N GLU A 120 10.35 5.32 -16.78
CA GLU A 120 9.99 6.51 -17.57
C GLU A 120 8.58 6.39 -18.14
N ALA A 121 8.25 5.28 -18.81
CA ALA A 121 6.92 5.06 -19.36
C ALA A 121 5.82 5.10 -18.29
N GLY A 122 6.08 4.53 -17.10
CA GLY A 122 5.16 4.63 -15.97
C GLY A 122 4.98 6.07 -15.49
N VAL A 123 6.08 6.84 -15.35
CA VAL A 123 6.02 8.24 -14.89
C VAL A 123 5.27 9.12 -15.90
N TYR A 124 5.50 8.95 -17.20
CA TYR A 124 4.81 9.71 -18.26
C TYR A 124 3.32 9.37 -18.41
N HIS A 125 2.87 8.27 -17.83
CA HIS A 125 1.45 7.88 -17.82
C HIS A 125 0.64 8.59 -16.73
N MET A 126 1.30 9.18 -15.73
CA MET A 126 0.65 9.97 -14.67
C MET A 126 0.29 11.36 -15.15
#